data_AF-A0A6J6C015-F1
#
_entry.id   AF-A0A6J6C015-F1
#
_cell.length_a   1.000
_cell.length_b   1.000
_cell.length_c   1.000
_cell.angle_alpha   90.00
_cell.angle_beta   90.00
_cell.angle_gamma   90.00
#
_symmetry.space_group_name_H-M   'P 1'
#
loop_
_entity.id
_entity.type
_entity.pdbx_description
1 polymer ?
#
loop_
_entity_poly.entity_id
_entity_poly.type
_entity_poly.pdbx_seq_one_letter_code
_entity_poly.pdbx_strand_id
1 'polypeptide(L)'
;MDEFDLARFQLKVKKVHELLGPTRDKAPIATEDISRLNARRSIVLTRDLKSGHEIVDSDLVAKRPGTGVSPISWDEVIGKKVVRDLPEDHILTWDDLTKS
;
A
#
# COMPACT_ATOMS: atom_id res chain seq x y z
N MET A 1 -41.78 -23.66 -0.87
CA MET A 1 -41.06 -24.16 0.30
C MET A 1 -41.35 -25.65 0.35
N ASP A 2 -40.40 -26.48 -0.09
CA ASP A 2 -40.48 -27.93 -0.05
C ASP A 2 -39.94 -28.48 1.28
N GLU A 3 -40.10 -29.78 1.51
CA GLU A 3 -39.70 -30.47 2.74
C GLU A 3 -38.18 -30.46 2.99
N PHE A 4 -37.37 -30.19 1.97
CA PHE A 4 -35.91 -30.14 2.06
C PHE A 4 -35.38 -28.72 2.22
N ASP A 5 -36.20 -27.69 2.04
CA ASP A 5 -35.75 -26.30 2.05
C ASP A 5 -35.14 -25.89 3.39
N LEU A 6 -35.64 -26.41 4.51
CA LEU A 6 -35.04 -26.17 5.83
C LEU A 6 -33.65 -26.78 5.93
N ALA A 7 -33.46 -28.01 5.44
CA ALA A 7 -32.15 -28.67 5.43
C ALA A 7 -31.16 -27.92 4.52
N ARG A 8 -31.61 -27.49 3.33
CA ARG A 8 -30.80 -26.66 2.41
C ARG A 8 -30.44 -25.31 3.03
N PHE A 9 -31.37 -24.69 3.75
CA PHE A 9 -31.12 -23.44 4.46
C PHE A 9 -30.04 -23.61 5.54
N GLN A 10 -30.14 -24.63 6.38
CA GLN A 10 -29.15 -24.91 7.42
C GLN A 10 -27.74 -25.16 6.83
N LEU A 11 -27.65 -25.93 5.74
CA LEU A 11 -26.38 -26.14 5.03
C LEU A 11 -25.80 -24.82 4.51
N LYS A 12 -26.63 -23.96 3.92
CA LYS A 12 -26.20 -22.63 3.45
C LYS A 12 -25.74 -21.75 4.61
N VAL A 13 -26.48 -21.71 5.71
CA VAL A 13 -26.10 -20.93 6.91
C VAL A 13 -24.75 -21.39 7.44
N LYS A 14 -24.52 -22.70 7.56
CA LYS A 14 -23.22 -23.23 7.99
C LYS A 14 -22.10 -22.79 7.05
N LYS A 15 -22.32 -22.87 5.73
CA LYS A 15 -21.33 -22.44 4.73
C LYS A 15 -21.03 -20.95 4.82
N VAL A 16 -22.03 -20.11 5.05
CA VAL A 16 -21.85 -18.67 5.24
C VAL A 16 -20.98 -18.40 6.47
N HIS A 17 -21.21 -19.09 7.59
CA HIS A 17 -20.38 -18.94 8.79
C HIS A 17 -18.91 -19.31 8.54
N GLU A 18 -18.63 -20.35 7.74
CA GLU A 18 -17.26 -20.67 7.33
C GLU A 18 -16.65 -19.56 6.46
N LEU A 19 -17.41 -19.00 5.51
CA LEU A 19 -16.94 -17.98 4.58
C LEU A 19 -16.70 -16.61 5.23
N LEU A 20 -17.36 -16.32 6.36
CA LEU A 20 -17.10 -15.11 7.14
C LEU A 20 -15.68 -15.07 7.72
N GLY A 21 -15.04 -16.23 7.82
CA GLY A 21 -13.69 -16.34 8.37
C GLY A 21 -13.68 -16.33 9.90
N PRO A 22 -12.48 -16.52 10.48
CA PRO A 22 -12.32 -16.71 11.92
C PRO A 22 -12.41 -15.41 12.73
N THR A 23 -12.23 -14.25 12.09
CA THR A 23 -12.18 -12.94 12.75
C THR A 23 -13.16 -11.97 12.09
N ARG A 24 -13.59 -10.94 12.84
CA ARG A 24 -14.34 -9.81 12.28
C ARG A 24 -13.43 -8.73 11.70
N ASP A 25 -12.15 -8.77 12.04
CA ASP A 25 -11.16 -7.80 11.58
C ASP A 25 -10.76 -8.09 10.14
N LYS A 26 -10.90 -7.08 9.28
CA LYS A 26 -10.48 -7.17 7.89
C LYS A 26 -8.96 -7.05 7.81
N ALA A 27 -8.29 -8.18 7.60
CA ALA A 27 -6.85 -8.26 7.42
C ALA A 27 -6.52 -9.07 6.15
N PRO A 28 -5.39 -8.78 5.49
CA PRO A 28 -4.93 -9.61 4.40
C PRO A 28 -4.48 -10.98 4.89
N ILE A 29 -4.56 -11.99 4.03
CA ILE A 29 -3.97 -13.30 4.27
C ILE A 29 -2.51 -13.33 3.82
N ALA A 30 -1.70 -14.25 4.37
CA ALA A 30 -0.26 -14.32 4.07
C ALA A 30 0.07 -14.43 2.57
N THR A 31 -0.77 -15.12 1.80
CA THR A 31 -0.56 -15.27 0.34
C THR A 31 -0.83 -13.98 -0.43
N GLU A 32 -1.50 -12.99 0.16
CA GLU A 32 -1.71 -11.68 -0.46
C GLU A 32 -0.49 -10.76 -0.34
N ASP A 33 0.54 -11.11 0.43
CA ASP A 33 1.68 -10.21 0.68
C ASP A 33 2.42 -9.81 -0.61
N ILE A 34 2.69 -10.77 -1.49
CA ILE A 34 3.33 -10.50 -2.80
C ILE A 34 2.43 -9.63 -3.66
N SER A 35 1.13 -9.94 -3.70
CA SER A 35 0.15 -9.16 -4.46
C SER A 35 0.06 -7.73 -3.94
N ARG A 36 0.09 -7.55 -2.61
CA ARG A 36 0.07 -6.24 -1.97
C ARG A 36 1.34 -5.46 -2.25
N LEU A 37 2.51 -6.07 -2.16
CA LEU A 37 3.79 -5.40 -2.46
C LEU A 37 3.80 -4.88 -3.90
N ASN A 38 3.35 -5.69 -4.86
CA ASN A 38 3.33 -5.30 -6.27
C ASN A 38 2.20 -4.32 -6.63
N ALA A 39 1.02 -4.44 -6.00
CA ALA A 39 -0.16 -3.64 -6.36
C ALA A 39 -0.21 -2.28 -5.64
N ARG A 40 0.38 -2.18 -4.44
CA ARG A 40 0.50 -0.92 -3.69
C ARG A 40 1.44 0.03 -4.42
N ARG A 41 1.32 1.31 -4.09
CA ARG A 41 2.13 2.37 -4.66
C ARG A 41 3.14 2.87 -3.65
N SER A 42 4.25 3.38 -4.15
CA SER A 42 5.25 4.17 -3.44
C SER A 42 5.29 5.57 -4.03
N ILE A 43 5.85 6.50 -3.26
CA ILE A 43 6.25 7.82 -3.76
C ILE A 43 7.49 7.64 -4.64
N VAL A 44 7.44 8.21 -5.83
CA VAL A 44 8.47 8.14 -6.86
C VAL A 44 8.76 9.56 -7.36
N LEU A 45 10.01 9.82 -7.74
CA LEU A 45 10.42 11.12 -8.26
C LEU A 45 9.95 11.33 -9.71
N THR A 46 9.46 12.53 -10.01
CA THR A 46 9.05 12.95 -11.37
C THR A 46 10.19 13.53 -12.20
N ARG A 47 11.36 13.76 -11.58
CA ARG A 47 12.55 14.32 -12.20
C ARG A 47 13.78 14.04 -11.34
N ASP A 48 14.97 14.28 -11.90
CA ASP A 48 16.22 14.25 -11.15
C ASP A 48 16.23 15.31 -10.03
N LEU A 49 16.63 14.90 -8.83
CA LEU A 49 16.84 15.77 -7.68
C LEU A 49 18.31 15.73 -7.23
N LYS A 50 18.83 16.87 -6.80
CA LYS A 50 20.21 17.01 -6.28
C LYS A 50 20.22 16.99 -4.76
N SER A 51 21.30 16.48 -4.16
CA SER A 51 21.50 16.51 -2.71
C SER A 51 21.24 17.91 -2.15
N GLY A 52 20.46 17.97 -1.06
CA GLY A 52 20.02 19.20 -0.42
C GLY A 52 18.76 19.84 -1.01
N HIS A 53 18.23 19.35 -2.13
CA HIS A 53 16.96 19.81 -2.71
C HIS A 53 15.80 19.54 -1.76
N GLU A 54 14.96 20.55 -1.55
CA GLU A 54 13.75 20.46 -0.74
C GLU A 54 12.58 20.00 -1.58
N ILE A 55 11.98 18.87 -1.19
CA ILE A 55 10.93 18.21 -1.97
C ILE A 55 9.65 19.04 -1.93
N VAL A 56 9.11 19.30 -3.11
CA VAL A 56 7.78 19.90 -3.30
C VAL A 56 6.85 18.92 -4.02
N ASP A 57 5.55 19.24 -4.04
CA ASP A 57 4.52 18.36 -4.59
C ASP A 57 4.77 17.96 -6.05
N SER A 58 5.27 18.89 -6.87
CA SER A 58 5.59 18.64 -8.28
C SER A 58 6.75 17.66 -8.50
N ASP A 59 7.58 17.42 -7.48
CA ASP A 59 8.69 16.48 -7.55
C ASP A 59 8.24 15.02 -7.39
N LEU A 60 6.99 14.79 -6.97
CA LEU A 60 6.51 13.51 -6.51
C LEU A 60 5.36 12.95 -7.36
N VAL A 61 5.31 11.63 -7.47
CA VAL A 61 4.19 10.90 -8.08
C VAL A 61 4.05 9.53 -7.43
N ALA A 62 2.82 9.04 -7.26
CA ALA A 62 2.58 7.71 -6.72
C ALA A 62 2.59 6.64 -7.83
N LYS A 63 3.62 5.79 -7.88
CA LYS A 63 3.75 4.67 -8.85
C LYS A 63 3.87 3.32 -8.13
N ARG A 64 3.63 2.22 -8.84
CA ARG A 64 3.88 0.86 -8.34
C ARG A 64 5.37 0.51 -8.56
N PRO A 65 5.95 -0.43 -7.78
CA PRO A 65 5.37 -1.19 -6.66
C PRO A 65 5.40 -0.41 -5.33
N GLY A 66 4.84 -1.01 -4.27
CA GLY A 66 4.76 -0.47 -2.90
C GLY A 66 5.97 -0.82 -2.04
N THR A 67 7.18 -0.76 -2.60
CA THR A 67 8.46 -1.12 -1.95
C THR A 67 9.16 0.06 -1.26
N GLY A 68 8.71 1.29 -1.49
CA GLY A 68 9.26 2.52 -0.93
C GLY A 68 8.32 3.20 0.06
N VAL A 69 8.46 4.51 0.20
CA VAL A 69 7.60 5.33 1.06
C VAL A 69 6.17 5.28 0.54
N SER A 70 5.23 4.95 1.43
CA SER A 70 3.81 4.93 1.11
C SER A 70 3.30 6.34 0.78
N PRO A 71 2.45 6.52 -0.25
CA PRO A 71 1.78 7.79 -0.53
C PRO A 71 0.90 8.31 0.62
N ILE A 72 0.61 7.48 1.64
CA ILE A 72 -0.07 7.96 2.86
C ILE A 72 0.82 8.95 3.63
N SER A 73 2.14 8.79 3.55
CA SER A 73 3.11 9.68 4.19
C SER A 73 3.53 10.84 3.28
N TRP A 74 2.70 11.22 2.30
CA TRP A 74 3.01 12.30 1.36
C TRP A 74 3.38 13.60 2.06
N ASP A 75 2.53 14.03 3.00
CA ASP A 75 2.72 15.28 3.75
C ASP A 75 3.95 15.24 4.66
N GLU A 76 4.41 14.04 5.06
CA GLU A 76 5.65 13.88 5.83
C GLU A 76 6.92 14.02 4.97
N VAL A 77 6.80 13.80 3.66
CA VAL A 77 7.89 13.89 2.69
C VAL A 77 8.06 15.31 2.17
N ILE A 78 6.96 16.04 1.97
CA ILE A 78 7.00 17.44 1.53
C ILE A 78 7.81 18.29 2.52
N GLY A 79 8.70 19.13 2.01
CA GLY A 79 9.59 19.98 2.82
C GLY A 79 10.81 19.26 3.40
N LYS A 80 10.93 17.93 3.28
CA LYS A 80 12.19 17.24 3.57
C LYS A 80 13.20 17.45 2.44
N LYS A 81 14.48 17.32 2.78
CA LYS A 81 15.56 17.42 1.80
C LYS A 81 16.10 16.04 1.44
N VAL A 82 16.46 15.85 0.19
CA VAL A 82 17.17 14.64 -0.25
C VAL A 82 18.63 14.70 0.22
N VAL A 83 19.17 13.60 0.74
CA VAL A 83 20.55 13.56 1.27
C VAL A 83 21.60 13.25 0.21
N ARG A 84 21.16 12.80 -0.98
CA ARG A 84 22.01 12.44 -2.12
C ARG A 84 21.31 12.78 -3.43
N ASP A 85 22.06 12.75 -4.52
CA ASP A 85 21.50 12.88 -5.87
C ASP A 85 20.64 11.65 -6.18
N LEU A 86 19.43 11.89 -6.71
CA LEU A 86 18.46 10.86 -7.05
C LEU A 86 17.94 11.10 -8.47
N PRO A 87 17.88 10.07 -9.32
CA PRO A 87 17.35 10.23 -10.67
C PRO A 87 15.82 10.28 -10.70
N GLU A 88 15.26 10.74 -11.81
CA GLU A 88 13.86 10.52 -12.19
C GLU A 88 13.51 9.03 -12.06
N ASP A 89 12.26 8.73 -11.73
CA ASP A 89 11.74 7.37 -11.52
C ASP A 89 12.35 6.61 -10.33
N HIS A 90 13.21 7.25 -9.52
CA HIS A 90 13.68 6.68 -8.27
C HIS A 90 12.52 6.50 -7.27
N ILE A 91 12.37 5.28 -6.75
CA ILE A 91 11.42 4.98 -5.68
C ILE A 91 11.97 5.52 -4.37
N LEU A 92 11.30 6.51 -3.81
CA LEU A 92 11.77 7.19 -2.61
C LEU A 92 11.73 6.25 -1.41
N THR A 93 12.80 6.28 -0.61
CA THR A 93 12.91 5.57 0.67
C THR A 93 13.18 6.56 1.80
N TRP A 94 12.94 6.19 3.05
CA TRP A 94 13.20 7.08 4.18
C TRP A 94 14.69 7.42 4.36
N ASP A 95 15.59 6.55 3.91
CA ASP A 95 17.04 6.77 3.94
C ASP A 95 17.50 7.82 2.92
N ASP A 96 16.66 8.15 1.93
CA ASP A 96 16.92 9.22 0.98
C ASP A 96 16.69 10.61 1.56
N LEU A 97 16.07 10.71 2.74
CA LEU A 97 15.59 11.96 3.32
C LEU A 97 16.33 12.34 4.59
N THR A 98 16.40 13.65 4.84
CA THR A 98 16.89 14.18 6.12
C THR A 98 16.02 13.69 7.28
N LYS A 99 16.69 13.17 8.32
CA LYS A 99 16.05 12.86 9.60
C LYS A 99 15.56 14.15 10.25
N SER A 100 14.36 14.10 10.82
CA SER A 100 13.82 15.20 11.62
C SER A 100 14.61 15.38 12.91
#